data_AF-A0A822G8P5-F1
#
_entry.id   AF-A0A822G8P5-F1
#
_cell.length_a   1.000
_cell.length_b   1.000
_cell.length_c   1.000
_cell.angle_alpha   90.00
_cell.angle_beta   90.00
_cell.angle_gamma   90.00
#
_symmetry.space_group_name_H-M   'P 1'
#
loop_
_entity.id
_entity.type
_entity.pdbx_description
1 polymer ?
#
loop_
_entity_poly.entity_id
_entity_poly.type
_entity_poly.pdbx_seq_one_letter_code
_entity_poly.pdbx_strand_id
1 'polypeptide(L)' 'LAKANFQVNPDKCSIAVQEIDFLSHRINEQCIKPNGDKINAIVDLPAPTTLKEANEFLGKINWYRKFIPNFARIAAPLHK' A
#
# COMPACT_ATOMS: atom_id res chain seq x y z
N LEU A 1 -25.30 5.31 9.72
CA LEU A 1 -24.85 3.99 10.21
C LEU A 1 -25.94 3.29 11.01
N ALA A 2 -26.38 3.86 12.15
CA ALA A 2 -27.44 3.28 12.99
C ALA A 2 -28.78 3.04 12.25
N LYS A 3 -29.28 4.00 11.45
CA LYS A 3 -30.52 3.84 10.67
C LYS A 3 -30.47 2.74 9.60
N ALA A 4 -29.27 2.31 9.22
CA ALA A 4 -29.04 1.23 8.26
C ALA A 4 -28.55 -0.06 8.94
N ASN A 5 -28.70 -0.17 10.27
CA ASN A 5 -28.22 -1.29 11.09
C ASN A 5 -26.72 -1.61 10.99
N PHE A 6 -25.90 -0.62 10.62
CA PHE A 6 -24.44 -0.77 10.70
C PHE A 6 -23.93 -0.41 12.10
N GLN A 7 -23.14 -1.30 12.68
CA GLN A 7 -22.41 -1.07 13.92
C GLN A 7 -20.95 -0.72 13.62
N VAL A 8 -20.37 0.12 14.48
CA VAL A 8 -18.98 0.57 14.38
C VAL A 8 -18.20 -0.07 15.51
N ASN A 9 -16.98 -0.53 15.24
CA ASN A 9 -16.05 -0.97 16.28
C ASN A 9 -15.26 0.26 16.79
N PRO A 10 -15.51 0.76 18.01
CA PRO A 10 -14.85 1.96 18.53
C PRO A 10 -13.34 1.82 18.63
N ASP A 11 -12.83 0.63 18.94
CA ASP A 11 -11.39 0.37 19.12
C ASP A 11 -10.60 0.51 17.81
N LYS A 12 -11.28 0.40 16.67
CA LYS A 12 -10.69 0.55 15.33
C LYS A 12 -10.95 1.93 14.72
N CYS A 13 -11.59 2.84 15.45
CA CYS A 13 -11.89 4.18 14.95
C CYS A 13 -10.86 5.20 15.40
N SER A 14 -10.39 6.00 14.44
CA SER A 14 -9.62 7.21 14.69
C SER A 14 -10.46 8.40 14.21
N ILE A 15 -10.81 9.31 15.12
CA ILE A 15 -11.70 10.44 14.85
C ILE A 15 -10.95 11.74 15.18
N ALA A 16 -11.06 12.74 14.31
CA ALA A 16 -10.45 14.06 14.47
C ALA A 16 -8.93 14.03 14.72
N VAL A 17 -8.22 13.14 14.01
CA VAL A 17 -6.75 13.02 14.05
C VAL A 17 -6.10 13.79 12.90
N GLN A 18 -4.89 14.28 13.10
CA GLN A 18 -4.13 15.02 12.07
C GLN A 18 -3.51 14.09 11.01
N GLU A 19 -3.29 12.83 11.37
CA GLU A 19 -2.73 11.80 10.51
C GLU A 19 -3.46 10.48 10.74
N ILE A 20 -3.72 9.73 9.67
CA ILE A 20 -4.39 8.44 9.72
C ILE A 20 -3.79 7.45 8.72
N ASP A 21 -3.70 6.19 9.12
CA ASP A 21 -3.36 5.09 8.22
C ASP A 21 -4.64 4.53 7.58
N PHE A 22 -4.72 4.61 6.25
CA PHE A 22 -5.86 4.15 5.46
C PHE A 22 -5.41 3.50 4.15
N LEU A 23 -5.89 2.28 3.88
CA LEU A 23 -5.60 1.50 2.66
C LEU A 23 -4.10 1.44 2.28
N SER A 24 -3.25 1.15 3.26
CA SER A 24 -1.78 1.07 3.10
C SER A 24 -1.10 2.41 2.77
N HIS A 25 -1.79 3.52 3.03
CA HIS A 25 -1.25 4.86 2.96
C HIS A 25 -1.37 5.54 4.31
N ARG A 26 -0.42 6.41 4.59
CA ARG A 26 -0.46 7.39 5.66
C ARG A 26 -0.89 8.72 5.08
N ILE A 27 -1.97 9.26 5.60
CA ILE A 27 -2.62 10.46 5.07
C ILE A 27 -2.58 11.52 6.16
N ASN A 28 -2.09 12.71 5.81
CA ASN A 28 -2.17 13.89 6.65
C ASN A 28 -2.62 15.10 5.80
N GLU A 29 -2.71 16.27 6.42
CA GLU A 29 -3.18 17.50 5.77
C GLU A 29 -2.40 17.86 4.49
N GLN A 30 -1.12 17.52 4.44
CA GLN A 30 -0.20 18.00 3.42
C GLN A 30 0.00 16.98 2.29
N CYS A 31 -0.08 15.69 2.59
CA CYS A 31 0.31 14.66 1.64
C CYS A 31 -0.33 13.29 1.93
N ILE A 32 -0.35 12.47 0.87
CA ILE A 32 -0.59 11.03 0.95
C ILE A 32 0.76 10.36 0.72
N LYS A 33 1.19 9.55 1.68
CA LYS A 33 2.43 8.77 1.59
C LYS A 33 2.11 7.28 1.72
N PRO A 34 2.87 6.38 1.10
CA PRO A 34 2.72 4.97 1.38
C PRO A 34 3.14 4.68 2.82
N ASN A 35 2.40 3.80 3.50
CA ASN A 35 2.66 3.48 4.90
C ASN A 35 3.98 2.71 5.00
N GLY A 36 4.90 3.19 5.85
CA GLY A 36 6.25 2.64 5.98
C GLY A 36 6.27 1.16 6.33
N ASP A 37 5.41 0.70 7.23
CA ASP A 37 5.35 -0.71 7.65
C ASP A 37 4.95 -1.62 6.48
N LYS A 38 4.04 -1.14 5.62
CA LYS A 38 3.61 -1.88 4.42
C LYS A 38 4.68 -1.88 3.33
N ILE A 39 5.49 -0.83 3.25
CA ILE A 39 6.64 -0.77 2.32
C ILE A 39 7.74 -1.71 2.80
N ASN A 40 8.11 -1.65 4.08
CA ASN A 40 9.19 -2.47 4.66
C ASN A 40 8.90 -3.95 4.45
N ALA A 41 7.65 -4.37 4.67
CA ALA A 41 7.23 -5.75 4.40
C ALA A 41 7.41 -6.20 2.94
N ILE A 42 7.44 -5.28 1.97
CA ILE A 42 7.72 -5.58 0.55
C ILE A 42 9.22 -5.56 0.28
N VAL A 43 9.95 -4.61 0.88
CA VAL A 43 11.41 -4.48 0.75
C VAL A 43 12.13 -5.68 1.35
N ASP A 44 11.62 -6.21 2.45
CA ASP A 44 12.19 -7.37 3.17
C ASP A 44 11.87 -8.71 2.50
N LEU A 45 11.09 -8.72 1.40
CA LEU A 45 10.81 -9.94 0.66
C LEU A 45 12.09 -10.48 0.02
N PRO A 46 12.31 -11.80 0.05
CA PRO A 46 13.42 -12.40 -0.68
C PRO A 46 13.29 -12.13 -2.18
N ALA A 47 14.42 -12.07 -2.88
CA ALA A 47 14.44 -11.92 -4.32
C ALA A 47 13.67 -13.09 -4.97
N PRO A 48 12.72 -12.82 -5.88
CA PRO A 48 11.93 -13.86 -6.52
C PRO A 48 12.85 -14.76 -7.35
N THR A 49 12.68 -16.07 -7.20
CA THR A 49 13.46 -17.08 -7.93
C THR A 49 12.66 -17.70 -9.07
N THR A 50 11.33 -17.55 -9.04
CA THR A 50 10.42 -18.06 -10.07
C THR A 50 9.65 -16.93 -10.75
N LEU A 51 9.21 -17.19 -11.99
CA LEU A 51 8.39 -16.25 -12.75
C LEU A 51 7.05 -15.94 -12.05
N LYS A 52 6.50 -16.91 -11.31
CA LYS A 52 5.29 -16.69 -10.51
C LYS A 52 5.53 -15.69 -9.38
N GLU A 53 6.61 -15.87 -8.62
CA GLU A 53 7.00 -14.96 -7.53
C GLU A 53 7.30 -13.55 -8.06
N ALA A 54 7.96 -13.44 -9.22
CA ALA A 54 8.24 -12.16 -9.87
C ALA A 54 6.94 -11.41 -10.23
N ASN A 55 5.94 -12.12 -10.78
CA ASN A 55 4.63 -11.53 -11.09
C ASN A 55 3.85 -11.12 -9.83
N GLU A 56 3.88 -11.93 -8.77
CA GLU A 56 3.25 -11.58 -7.48
C GLU A 56 3.91 -10.34 -6.85
N PHE A 57 5.24 -10.25 -6.91
CA PHE A 57 6.00 -9.10 -6.44
C PHE A 57 5.65 -7.84 -7.25
N LEU A 58 5.62 -7.93 -8.58
CA LEU A 58 5.17 -6.84 -9.44
C LEU A 58 3.75 -6.39 -9.11
N GLY A 59 2.83 -7.33 -8.87
CA GLY A 59 1.46 -7.04 -8.46
C GLY A 59 1.39 -6.22 -7.17
N LYS A 60 2.21 -6.58 -6.17
CA LYS A 60 2.32 -5.84 -4.89
C LYS A 60 2.85 -4.43 -5.09
N ILE A 61 3.90 -4.25 -5.88
CA ILE A 61 4.51 -2.92 -6.10
C ILE A 61 3.61 -2.03 -6.96
N ASN A 62 2.84 -2.60 -7.88
CA ASN A 62 1.97 -1.83 -8.77
C ASN A 62 0.95 -0.98 -7.99
N TRP A 63 0.55 -1.38 -6.77
CA TRP A 63 -0.27 -0.57 -5.85
C TRP A 63 0.37 0.79 -5.51
N TYR A 64 1.70 0.83 -5.45
CA TYR A 64 2.49 2.01 -5.08
C TYR A 64 3.14 2.73 -6.26
N ARG A 65 2.84 2.32 -7.51
CA ARG A 65 3.46 2.87 -8.74
C ARG A 65 3.47 4.40 -8.83
N LYS A 66 2.46 5.07 -8.28
CA LYS A 66 2.32 6.54 -8.29
C LYS A 66 3.42 7.26 -7.49
N PHE A 67 4.08 6.56 -6.57
CA PHE A 67 5.17 7.08 -5.74
C PHE A 67 6.56 6.72 -6.27
N ILE A 68 6.64 5.94 -7.36
CA ILE A 68 7.89 5.47 -7.94
C ILE A 68 8.11 6.17 -9.29
N PRO A 69 9.04 7.12 -9.38
CA PRO A 69 9.35 7.79 -10.64
C PRO A 69 9.78 6.78 -11.69
N ASN A 70 9.25 6.90 -12.91
CA ASN A 70 9.57 6.01 -14.04
C ASN A 70 9.29 4.51 -13.78
N PHE A 71 8.27 4.19 -12.96
CA PHE A 71 7.93 2.81 -12.60
C PHE A 71 7.89 1.84 -13.80
N ALA A 72 7.23 2.23 -14.90
CA ALA A 72 7.11 1.37 -16.09
C ALA A 72 8.47 0.98 -16.69
N ARG A 73 9.44 1.92 -16.70
CA ARG A 73 10.81 1.66 -17.19
C ARG A 73 11.57 0.71 -16.28
N ILE A 74 11.38 0.85 -14.96
CA ILE A 74 12.04 0.01 -13.95
C ILE A 74 11.45 -1.40 -13.93
N ALA A 75 10.13 -1.52 -14.09
CA ALA A 75 9.41 -2.79 -14.09
C ALA A 75 9.51 -3.55 -15.44
N ALA A 76 9.86 -2.88 -16.53
CA ALA A 76 9.94 -3.48 -17.86
C ALA A 76 10.78 -4.78 -17.96
N PRO A 77 11.95 -4.91 -17.30
CA PRO A 77 12.72 -6.16 -17.33
C PRO A 77 12.02 -7.35 -16.66
N LEU A 78 11.08 -7.09 -15.76
CA LEU A 78 10.34 -8.10 -14.99
C LEU A 78 9.05 -8.56 -15.70
N HIS A 79 8.65 -7.89 -16.77
CA HIS A 79 7.47 -8.22 -17.58
C HIS A 79 7.78 -9.19 -18.74
N LYS A 80 9.01 -9.69 -18.84
CA LYS A 80 9.46 -10.60 -19.90
C LYS A 80 9.49 -12.05 -19.44
#